data_AF-A0A7C1JYP5-F1
#
_entry.id   AF-A0A7C1JYP5-F1
#
_cell.length_a   1.000
_cell.length_b   1.000
_cell.length_c   1.000
_cell.angle_alpha   90.00
_cell.angle_beta   90.00
_cell.angle_gamma   90.00
#
_symmetry.space_group_name_H-M   'P 1'
#
loop_
_entity.id
_entity.type
_entity.pdbx_description
1 polymer ?
#
loop_
_entity_poly.entity_id
_entity_poly.type
_entity_poly.pdbx_seq_one_letter_code
_entity_poly.pdbx_strand_id
1 'polypeptide(L)'
;MNRLLKGFGTLLLYFCAATVIAEVILIATLAGKLQLDRTRLIQILALAYGIDLFGMQAEMTAPASAGPEEHYSLEQLLERRLLKQRDLELRELMLQDGAEKLRLAQQKLQEDQRRYKALKDSFEAALKALHEDATARGTEDVRRILETVKPKQAKELIWQMLQDKKTDEVVLLLSAMADSKRAKIIGEFKTPEEQAQVKEVLERIRRGVPAAPLAEDTKKKLAQPRPPGG
;
A
#
# COMPACT_ATOMS: atom_id res chain seq x y z
N MET A 1 -28.76 30.92 -19.73
CA MET A 1 -27.51 30.26 -20.19
C MET A 1 -27.12 28.99 -19.42
N ASN A 2 -27.17 28.93 -18.08
CA ASN A 2 -26.59 27.80 -17.32
C ASN A 2 -27.29 26.43 -17.44
N ARG A 3 -28.54 26.35 -17.91
CA ARG A 3 -29.23 25.06 -18.12
C ARG A 3 -28.86 24.39 -19.45
N LEU A 4 -28.61 25.18 -20.50
CA LEU A 4 -28.18 24.68 -21.81
C LEU A 4 -26.73 24.16 -21.76
N LEU A 5 -25.86 24.83 -21.00
CA LEU A 5 -24.47 24.38 -20.80
C LEU A 5 -24.38 23.04 -20.03
N LYS A 6 -25.24 22.85 -19.02
CA LYS A 6 -25.32 21.58 -18.28
C LYS A 6 -25.87 20.44 -19.14
N GLY A 7 -26.90 20.72 -19.96
CA GLY A 7 -27.45 19.73 -20.89
C GLY A 7 -26.45 19.27 -21.96
N PHE A 8 -25.64 20.20 -22.48
CA PHE A 8 -24.59 19.89 -23.45
C PHE A 8 -23.47 19.05 -22.82
N GLY A 9 -23.06 19.38 -21.59
CA GLY A 9 -22.06 18.59 -20.84
C GLY A 9 -22.51 17.15 -20.59
N THR A 10 -23.79 16.93 -20.23
CA THR A 10 -24.32 15.57 -20.06
C THR A 10 -24.38 14.80 -21.38
N LEU A 11 -24.75 15.46 -22.48
CA LEU A 11 -24.80 14.84 -23.80
C LEU A 11 -23.42 14.37 -24.28
N LEU A 12 -22.40 15.20 -24.07
CA LEU A 12 -21.02 14.87 -24.45
C LEU A 12 -20.47 13.72 -23.60
N LEU A 13 -20.82 13.68 -22.31
CA LEU A 13 -20.46 12.58 -21.42
C LEU A 13 -21.12 11.26 -21.84
N TYR A 14 -22.41 11.27 -22.19
CA TYR A 14 -23.10 10.08 -22.70
C TYR A 14 -22.54 9.62 -24.05
N PHE A 15 -22.19 10.55 -24.93
CA PHE A 15 -21.56 10.22 -26.22
C PHE A 15 -20.20 9.54 -26.02
N CYS A 16 -19.36 10.07 -25.12
CA CYS A 16 -18.06 9.49 -24.79
C CYS A 16 -18.18 8.12 -24.10
N ALA A 17 -19.15 7.96 -23.20
CA ALA A 17 -19.44 6.67 -22.57
C ALA A 17 -19.92 5.64 -23.60
N ALA A 18 -20.77 6.05 -24.55
CA ALA A 18 -21.26 5.19 -25.62
C ALA A 18 -20.14 4.73 -26.57
N THR A 19 -19.19 5.62 -26.91
CA THR A 19 -18.05 5.25 -27.76
C THR A 19 -17.12 4.24 -27.09
N VAL A 20 -16.84 4.41 -25.79
CA VAL A 20 -16.00 3.44 -25.05
C VAL A 20 -16.69 2.07 -24.97
N ILE A 21 -17.99 2.04 -24.73
CA ILE A 21 -18.76 0.79 -24.68
C ILE A 21 -18.76 0.11 -26.07
N ALA A 22 -18.89 0.88 -27.15
CA ALA A 22 -18.85 0.34 -28.51
C ALA A 22 -17.48 -0.28 -28.85
N GLU A 23 -16.38 0.36 -28.47
CA GLU A 23 -15.02 -0.17 -28.64
C GLU A 23 -14.81 -1.48 -27.86
N VAL A 24 -15.28 -1.53 -26.61
CA VAL A 24 -15.17 -2.73 -25.77
C VAL A 24 -15.96 -3.90 -26.37
N ILE A 25 -17.18 -3.65 -26.87
CA ILE A 25 -18.00 -4.68 -27.52
C ILE A 25 -17.35 -5.14 -28.84
N LEU A 26 -16.76 -4.22 -29.61
CA LEU A 26 -16.05 -4.55 -30.84
C LEU A 26 -14.83 -5.44 -30.55
N ILE A 27 -14.03 -5.12 -29.53
CA ILE A 27 -12.90 -5.94 -29.09
C ILE A 27 -13.38 -7.31 -28.57
N ALA A 28 -14.44 -7.34 -27.76
CA ALA A 28 -14.98 -8.59 -27.21
C ALA A 28 -15.56 -9.51 -28.30
N THR A 29 -16.23 -8.95 -29.31
CA THR A 29 -16.75 -9.74 -30.44
C THR A 29 -15.66 -10.17 -31.40
N LEU A 30 -14.60 -9.36 -31.58
CA LEU A 30 -13.39 -9.78 -32.31
C LEU A 30 -12.70 -10.94 -31.57
N ALA A 31 -12.55 -10.82 -30.25
CA ALA A 31 -11.92 -11.84 -29.41
C ALA A 31 -12.75 -13.13 -29.27
N GLY A 32 -14.07 -13.05 -29.45
CA GLY A 32 -14.96 -14.21 -29.48
C GLY A 32 -15.05 -14.90 -30.85
N LYS A 33 -15.01 -14.13 -31.95
CA LYS A 33 -15.04 -14.67 -33.33
C LYS A 33 -13.67 -15.16 -33.82
N LEU A 34 -12.59 -14.50 -33.41
CA LEU A 34 -11.25 -15.06 -33.49
C LEU A 34 -11.04 -15.85 -32.21
N GLN A 35 -11.18 -17.17 -32.26
CA GLN A 35 -10.63 -18.03 -31.21
C GLN A 35 -9.15 -17.65 -31.06
N LEU A 36 -8.85 -16.80 -30.07
CA LEU A 36 -7.52 -16.28 -29.77
C LEU A 36 -6.73 -17.40 -29.13
N ASP A 37 -6.42 -18.37 -29.98
CA ASP A 37 -5.54 -19.46 -29.66
C ASP A 37 -4.16 -18.84 -29.41
N ARG A 38 -3.49 -19.31 -28.35
CA ARG A 38 -2.24 -18.75 -27.83
C ARG A 38 -1.18 -18.64 -28.94
N THR A 39 -1.27 -19.54 -29.92
CA THR A 39 -0.50 -19.61 -31.15
C THR A 39 -0.64 -18.37 -32.05
N ARG A 40 -1.85 -17.82 -32.23
CA ARG A 40 -2.11 -16.64 -33.07
C ARG A 40 -1.61 -15.34 -32.43
N LEU A 41 -1.68 -15.23 -31.09
CA LEU A 41 -1.08 -14.10 -30.37
C LEU A 41 0.45 -14.08 -30.48
N ILE A 42 1.07 -15.25 -30.39
CA ILE A 42 2.52 -15.39 -30.63
C ILE A 42 2.87 -15.05 -32.08
N GLN A 43 2.02 -15.43 -33.05
CA GLN A 43 2.22 -15.08 -34.47
C GLN A 43 2.10 -13.57 -34.73
N ILE A 44 1.12 -12.89 -34.13
CA ILE A 44 0.98 -11.43 -34.27
C ILE A 44 2.16 -10.71 -33.61
N LEU A 45 2.62 -11.20 -32.45
CA LEU A 45 3.80 -10.68 -31.78
C LEU A 45 5.06 -10.90 -32.61
N ALA A 46 5.23 -12.08 -33.20
CA ALA A 46 6.36 -12.39 -34.09
C ALA A 46 6.36 -11.51 -35.35
N LEU A 47 5.18 -11.29 -35.96
CA LEU A 47 5.04 -10.41 -37.11
C LEU A 47 5.34 -8.93 -36.76
N ALA A 48 4.95 -8.48 -35.57
CA ALA A 48 5.25 -7.14 -35.06
C ALA A 48 6.75 -6.94 -34.77
N TYR A 49 7.46 -8.01 -34.40
CA TYR A 49 8.92 -8.03 -34.31
C TYR A 49 9.62 -8.29 -35.66
N GLY A 50 8.86 -8.37 -36.77
CA GLY A 50 9.38 -8.53 -38.13
C GLY A 50 9.80 -9.97 -38.49
N ILE A 51 9.37 -10.96 -37.72
CA ILE A 51 9.72 -12.37 -37.90
C ILE A 51 8.53 -13.08 -38.56
N ASP A 52 8.64 -13.31 -39.87
CA ASP A 52 7.65 -14.08 -40.62
C ASP A 52 7.87 -15.60 -40.45
N LEU A 53 7.15 -16.18 -39.48
CA LEU A 53 7.20 -17.60 -39.17
C LEU A 53 6.73 -18.49 -40.35
N PHE A 54 5.87 -17.96 -41.24
CA PHE A 54 5.41 -18.71 -42.41
C PHE A 54 6.47 -18.80 -43.51
N GLY A 55 7.27 -17.74 -43.70
CA GLY A 55 8.40 -17.76 -44.62
C GLY A 55 9.48 -18.77 -44.21
N MET A 56 9.83 -18.80 -42.92
CA MET A 56 10.83 -19.76 -42.41
C MET A 56 10.38 -21.22 -42.50
N GLN A 57 9.10 -21.51 -42.28
CA GLN A 57 8.59 -22.88 -42.36
C GLN A 57 8.44 -23.37 -43.82
N ALA A 58 8.17 -22.45 -44.75
CA ALA A 58 8.20 -22.72 -46.19
C ALA A 58 9.63 -22.92 -46.73
N GLU A 59 10.62 -22.17 -46.23
CA GLU A 59 12.04 -22.39 -46.56
C GLU A 59 12.58 -23.71 -45.97
N MET A 60 12.15 -24.10 -44.77
CA MET A 60 12.56 -25.37 -44.14
C MET A 60 11.96 -26.62 -44.78
N THR A 61 10.85 -26.49 -45.53
CA THR A 61 10.18 -27.62 -46.20
C THR A 61 10.45 -27.69 -47.71
N ALA A 62 11.12 -26.68 -48.27
CA ALA A 62 11.65 -26.78 -49.62
C ALA A 62 12.80 -27.82 -49.65
N PRO A 63 12.81 -28.78 -50.59
CA PRO A 63 13.98 -29.62 -50.77
C PRO A 63 15.15 -28.70 -51.09
N ALA A 64 16.19 -28.75 -50.26
CA ALA A 64 17.43 -28.00 -50.47
C ALA A 64 17.86 -28.21 -51.92
N SER A 65 17.77 -27.17 -52.74
CA SER A 65 18.36 -27.21 -54.06
C SER A 65 19.85 -27.47 -53.83
N ALA A 66 20.34 -28.57 -54.37
CA ALA A 66 21.76 -28.87 -54.39
C ALA A 66 22.43 -27.79 -55.25
N GLY A 67 22.80 -26.68 -54.59
CA GLY A 67 23.74 -25.72 -55.12
C GLY A 67 25.08 -26.43 -55.38
N PRO A 68 25.91 -25.89 -56.28
CA PRO A 68 27.23 -26.46 -56.54
C PRO A 68 27.98 -26.67 -55.22
N GLU A 69 28.52 -27.86 -55.00
CA GLU A 69 29.34 -28.14 -53.83
C GLU A 69 30.55 -27.19 -53.86
N GLU A 70 30.47 -26.11 -53.09
CA GLU A 70 31.60 -25.22 -52.85
C GLU A 70 32.65 -26.02 -52.08
N HIS A 71 33.62 -26.57 -52.80
CA HIS A 71 34.80 -27.17 -52.20
C HIS A 71 35.64 -26.06 -51.54
N TYR A 72 35.32 -25.75 -50.28
CA TYR A 72 36.13 -24.84 -49.48
C TYR A 72 37.55 -25.40 -49.34
N SER A 73 38.55 -24.56 -49.55
CA SER A 73 39.93 -24.93 -49.23
C SER A 73 40.07 -25.11 -47.71
N LEU A 74 41.01 -25.97 -47.28
CA LEU A 74 41.27 -26.22 -45.86
C LEU A 74 41.52 -24.90 -45.08
N GLU A 75 42.20 -23.95 -45.71
CA GLU A 75 42.48 -22.63 -45.13
C GLU A 75 41.20 -21.82 -44.87
N GLN A 76 40.25 -21.80 -45.81
CA GLN A 76 38.97 -21.10 -45.64
C GLN A 76 38.11 -21.71 -44.51
N LEU A 77 38.19 -23.03 -44.32
CA LEU A 77 37.52 -23.71 -43.21
C LEU A 77 38.15 -23.35 -41.85
N LEU A 78 39.47 -23.26 -41.79
CA LEU A 78 40.19 -22.87 -40.57
C LEU A 78 39.89 -21.41 -40.20
N GLU A 79 39.89 -20.51 -41.18
CA GLU A 79 39.56 -19.09 -40.97
C GLU A 79 38.11 -18.91 -40.48
N ARG A 80 37.14 -19.58 -41.12
CA ARG A 80 35.74 -19.57 -40.65
C ARG A 80 35.58 -20.12 -39.24
N ARG A 81 36.32 -21.16 -38.86
CA ARG A 81 36.29 -21.71 -37.49
C ARG A 81 36.88 -20.73 -36.49
N LEU A 82 37.98 -20.06 -36.84
CA LEU A 82 38.63 -19.08 -35.99
C LEU A 82 37.74 -17.86 -35.74
N LEU A 83 37.07 -17.34 -36.78
CA LEU A 83 36.10 -16.25 -36.65
C LEU A 83 34.92 -16.66 -35.74
N LYS A 84 34.34 -17.84 -35.96
CA LYS A 84 33.26 -18.36 -35.11
C LYS A 84 33.68 -18.52 -33.65
N GLN A 85 34.92 -18.97 -33.39
CA GLN A 85 35.43 -19.08 -32.04
C GLN A 85 35.54 -17.70 -31.37
N ARG A 86 36.04 -16.69 -32.10
CA ARG A 86 36.13 -15.32 -31.58
C ARG A 86 34.76 -14.71 -31.30
N ASP A 87 33.78 -14.96 -32.16
CA ASP A 87 32.40 -14.53 -31.93
C ASP A 87 31.79 -15.15 -30.67
N LEU A 88 32.08 -16.44 -30.42
CA LEU A 88 31.65 -17.12 -29.19
C LEU A 88 32.34 -16.53 -27.95
N GLU A 89 33.66 -16.30 -27.99
CA GLU A 89 34.40 -15.67 -26.89
C GLU A 89 33.85 -14.27 -26.58
N LEU A 90 33.57 -13.45 -27.60
CA LEU A 90 32.96 -12.14 -27.43
C LEU A 90 31.58 -12.22 -26.79
N ARG A 91 30.76 -13.19 -27.23
CA ARG A 91 29.43 -13.41 -26.66
C ARG A 91 29.50 -13.85 -25.20
N GLU A 92 30.43 -14.73 -24.86
CA GLU A 92 30.65 -15.15 -23.47
C GLU A 92 31.06 -13.97 -22.58
N LEU A 93 31.99 -13.12 -23.06
CA LEU A 93 32.38 -11.89 -22.35
C LEU A 93 31.20 -10.94 -22.14
N MET A 94 30.37 -10.74 -23.17
CA MET A 94 29.18 -9.89 -23.07
C MET A 94 28.15 -10.46 -22.09
N LEU A 95 27.95 -11.78 -22.06
CA LEU A 95 27.05 -12.43 -21.13
C LEU A 95 27.55 -12.32 -19.69
N GLN A 96 28.86 -12.47 -19.47
CA GLN A 96 29.48 -12.32 -18.15
C GLN A 96 29.34 -10.88 -17.64
N ASP A 97 29.68 -9.88 -18.47
CA ASP A 97 29.52 -8.46 -18.13
C ASP A 97 28.05 -8.10 -17.84
N GLY A 98 27.12 -8.61 -18.65
CA GLY A 98 25.69 -8.43 -18.43
C GLY A 98 25.20 -9.05 -17.12
N ALA A 99 25.68 -10.25 -16.78
CA ALA A 99 25.35 -10.92 -15.52
C ALA A 99 25.87 -10.17 -14.30
N GLU A 100 27.11 -9.67 -14.35
CA GLU A 100 27.70 -8.86 -13.27
C GLU A 100 26.94 -7.53 -13.09
N LYS A 101 26.61 -6.84 -14.19
CA LYS A 101 25.79 -5.62 -14.13
C LYS A 101 24.41 -5.87 -13.50
N LEU A 102 23.75 -6.97 -13.87
CA LEU A 102 22.47 -7.35 -13.29
C LEU A 102 22.60 -7.62 -11.78
N ARG A 103 23.65 -8.34 -11.37
CA ARG A 103 23.93 -8.64 -9.97
C ARG A 103 24.16 -7.38 -9.15
N LEU A 104 24.96 -6.44 -9.66
CA LEU A 104 25.19 -5.14 -9.01
C LEU A 104 23.90 -4.32 -8.90
N ALA A 105 23.07 -4.30 -9.95
CA ALA A 105 21.79 -3.62 -9.93
C ALA A 105 20.83 -4.23 -8.89
N GLN A 106 20.79 -5.57 -8.78
CA GLN A 106 19.99 -6.27 -7.77
C GLN A 106 20.46 -5.96 -6.35
N GLN A 107 21.77 -5.98 -6.10
CA GLN A 107 22.34 -5.63 -4.80
C GLN A 107 21.98 -4.19 -4.40
N LYS A 108 22.15 -3.25 -5.33
CA LYS A 108 21.77 -1.85 -5.09
C LYS A 108 20.29 -1.69 -4.81
N LEU A 109 19.41 -2.37 -5.56
CA LEU A 109 17.98 -2.33 -5.32
C LEU A 109 17.62 -2.89 -3.94
N GLN A 110 18.26 -3.98 -3.52
CA GLN A 110 18.05 -4.55 -2.19
C GLN A 110 18.51 -3.60 -1.07
N GLU A 111 19.64 -2.94 -1.24
CA GLU A 111 20.13 -1.91 -0.31
C GLU A 111 19.17 -0.72 -0.22
N ASP A 112 18.73 -0.21 -1.37
CA ASP A 112 17.78 0.90 -1.45
C ASP A 112 16.44 0.53 -0.79
N GLN A 113 15.94 -0.69 -1.00
CA GLN A 113 14.74 -1.20 -0.34
C GLN A 113 14.91 -1.29 1.18
N ARG A 114 16.05 -1.82 1.65
CA ARG A 114 16.34 -1.89 3.09
C ARG A 114 16.41 -0.50 3.71
N ARG A 115 17.08 0.44 3.05
CA ARG A 115 17.19 1.84 3.49
C ARG A 115 15.84 2.52 3.53
N TYR A 116 15.03 2.36 2.48
CA TYR A 116 13.68 2.92 2.42
C TYR A 116 12.80 2.36 3.54
N LYS A 117 12.83 1.04 3.76
CA LYS A 117 12.08 0.41 4.84
C LYS A 117 12.52 0.92 6.21
N ALA A 118 13.82 0.97 6.47
CA ALA A 118 14.34 1.51 7.72
C ALA A 118 13.93 2.97 7.94
N LEU A 119 13.97 3.81 6.89
CA LEU A 119 13.52 5.19 6.96
C LEU A 119 12.03 5.26 7.29
N LYS A 120 11.20 4.50 6.58
CA LYS A 120 9.75 4.43 6.82
C LYS A 120 9.45 4.00 8.26
N ASP A 121 10.06 2.92 8.72
CA ASP A 121 9.85 2.39 10.07
C ASP A 121 10.27 3.42 11.13
N SER A 122 11.40 4.12 10.92
CA SER A 122 11.87 5.18 11.83
C SER A 122 10.94 6.40 11.85
N PHE A 123 10.38 6.77 10.69
CA PHE A 123 9.48 7.90 10.56
C PHE A 123 8.11 7.58 11.20
N GLU A 124 7.59 6.38 10.97
CA GLU A 124 6.37 5.90 11.64
C GLU A 124 6.55 5.82 13.16
N ALA A 125 7.70 5.36 13.64
CA ALA A 125 8.01 5.36 15.07
C ALA A 125 8.08 6.80 15.63
N ALA A 126 8.75 7.72 14.93
CA ALA A 126 8.83 9.12 15.33
C ALA A 126 7.45 9.80 15.35
N LEU A 127 6.59 9.54 14.36
CA LEU A 127 5.24 10.07 14.32
C LEU A 127 4.38 9.53 15.47
N LYS A 128 4.47 8.23 15.78
CA LYS A 128 3.78 7.64 16.93
C LYS A 128 4.24 8.27 18.23
N ALA A 129 5.55 8.36 18.44
CA ALA A 129 6.11 8.99 19.63
C ALA A 129 5.69 10.46 19.76
N LEU A 130 5.71 11.23 18.66
CA LEU A 130 5.27 12.63 18.67
C LEU A 130 3.77 12.75 19.00
N HIS A 131 2.93 11.85 18.48
CA HIS A 131 1.50 11.83 18.78
C HIS A 131 1.23 11.46 20.25
N GLU A 132 1.89 10.42 20.75
CA GLU A 132 1.81 9.99 22.15
C GLU A 132 2.29 11.10 23.09
N ASP A 133 3.40 11.76 22.78
CA ASP A 133 3.91 12.90 23.57
C ASP A 133 2.94 14.09 23.54
N ALA A 134 2.40 14.45 22.37
CA ALA A 134 1.48 15.58 22.25
C ALA A 134 0.16 15.31 22.98
N THR A 135 -0.38 14.09 22.89
CA THR A 135 -1.60 13.69 23.59
C THR A 135 -1.38 13.58 25.10
N ALA A 136 -0.24 13.04 25.55
CA ALA A 136 0.14 12.99 26.96
C ALA A 136 0.30 14.40 27.55
N ARG A 137 1.03 15.30 26.86
CA ARG A 137 1.19 16.69 27.29
C ARG A 137 -0.15 17.44 27.31
N GLY A 138 -0.97 17.29 26.27
CA GLY A 138 -2.30 17.90 26.23
C GLY A 138 -3.19 17.43 27.38
N THR A 139 -3.18 16.13 27.68
CA THR A 139 -3.92 15.55 28.80
C THR A 139 -3.43 16.10 30.14
N GLU A 140 -2.11 16.22 30.32
CA GLU A 140 -1.50 16.79 31.52
C GLU A 140 -1.82 18.27 31.70
N ASP A 141 -1.78 19.05 30.62
CA ASP A 141 -2.11 20.48 30.66
C ASP A 141 -3.59 20.69 30.98
N VAL A 142 -4.49 19.91 30.39
CA VAL A 142 -5.93 19.94 30.73
C VAL A 142 -6.13 19.56 32.20
N ARG A 143 -5.44 18.54 32.71
CA ARG A 143 -5.49 18.19 34.14
C ARG A 143 -5.04 19.35 35.01
N ARG A 144 -3.89 19.97 34.70
CA ARG A 144 -3.36 21.12 35.45
C ARG A 144 -4.33 22.30 35.43
N ILE A 145 -4.97 22.57 34.31
CA ILE A 145 -6.02 23.59 34.21
C ILE A 145 -7.20 23.24 35.13
N LEU A 146 -7.70 22.01 35.08
CA LEU A 146 -8.80 21.55 35.94
C LEU A 146 -8.45 21.62 37.44
N GLU A 147 -7.19 21.39 37.82
CA GLU A 147 -6.74 21.48 39.21
C GLU A 147 -6.55 22.92 39.71
N THR A 148 -6.29 23.86 38.80
CA THR A 148 -6.04 25.28 39.13
C THR A 148 -7.31 26.11 39.14
N VAL A 149 -8.29 25.80 38.29
CA VAL A 149 -9.58 26.49 38.26
C VAL A 149 -10.42 26.18 39.51
N LYS A 150 -11.47 26.99 39.73
CA LYS A 150 -12.38 26.79 40.86
C LYS A 150 -13.17 25.48 40.67
N PRO A 151 -13.46 24.71 41.74
CA PRO A 151 -14.18 23.44 41.64
C PRO A 151 -15.51 23.51 40.87
N LYS A 152 -16.27 24.60 41.04
CA LYS A 152 -17.51 24.85 40.29
C LYS A 152 -17.30 24.96 38.78
N GLN A 153 -16.22 25.61 38.34
CA GLN A 153 -15.90 25.76 36.91
C GLN A 153 -15.39 24.44 36.33
N ALA A 154 -14.56 23.70 37.08
CA ALA A 154 -14.14 22.36 36.69
C ALA A 154 -15.34 21.40 36.53
N LYS A 155 -16.34 21.49 37.42
CA LYS A 155 -17.60 20.74 37.30
C LYS A 155 -18.29 20.99 35.97
N GLU A 156 -18.48 22.25 35.58
CA GLU A 156 -19.13 22.62 34.31
C GLU A 156 -18.36 22.09 33.10
N LEU A 157 -17.03 22.19 33.09
CA LEU A 157 -16.19 21.67 32.00
C LEU A 157 -16.29 20.15 31.88
N ILE A 158 -16.23 19.42 33.01
CA ILE A 158 -16.38 17.97 33.04
C ILE A 158 -17.79 17.57 32.60
N TRP A 159 -18.81 18.31 33.04
CA TRP A 159 -20.19 18.05 32.66
C TRP A 159 -20.41 18.20 31.16
N GLN A 160 -19.84 19.24 30.53
CA GLN A 160 -19.85 19.39 29.07
C GLN A 160 -19.16 18.22 28.37
N MET A 161 -18.01 17.76 28.87
CA MET A 161 -17.33 16.58 28.30
C MET A 161 -18.17 15.30 28.41
N LEU A 162 -18.92 15.13 29.51
CA LEU A 162 -19.83 14.00 29.68
C LEU A 162 -21.03 14.08 28.73
N GLN A 163 -21.57 15.28 28.48
CA GLN A 163 -22.61 15.51 27.48
C GLN A 163 -22.10 15.21 26.05
N ASP A 164 -20.86 15.54 25.76
CA ASP A 164 -20.18 15.26 24.48
C ASP A 164 -19.78 13.78 24.31
N LYS A 165 -20.21 12.89 25.22
CA LYS A 165 -19.90 11.44 25.23
C LYS A 165 -18.40 11.13 25.39
N LYS A 166 -17.62 12.05 25.96
CA LYS A 166 -16.18 11.87 26.24
C LYS A 166 -15.94 11.27 27.63
N THR A 167 -16.74 10.28 28.03
CA THR A 167 -16.68 9.67 29.37
C THR A 167 -15.32 9.06 29.69
N ASP A 168 -14.66 8.46 28.69
CA ASP A 168 -13.37 7.80 28.89
C ASP A 168 -12.21 8.80 29.09
N GLU A 169 -12.26 9.96 28.43
CA GLU A 169 -11.30 11.05 28.65
C GLU A 169 -11.46 11.64 30.05
N VAL A 170 -12.71 11.82 30.51
CA VAL A 170 -13.00 12.28 31.87
C VAL A 170 -12.48 11.30 32.92
N VAL A 171 -12.66 9.99 32.69
CA VAL A 171 -12.11 8.94 33.56
C VAL A 171 -10.58 9.04 33.65
N LEU A 172 -9.89 9.22 32.52
CA LEU A 172 -8.43 9.37 32.48
C LEU A 172 -7.97 10.64 33.22
N LEU A 173 -8.64 11.77 33.01
CA LEU A 173 -8.31 13.04 33.64
C LEU A 173 -8.53 13.01 35.17
N LEU A 174 -9.67 12.47 35.63
CA LEU A 174 -10.01 12.40 37.05
C LEU A 174 -9.15 11.38 37.80
N SER A 175 -8.87 10.21 37.20
CA SER A 175 -8.08 9.16 37.86
C SER A 175 -6.65 9.60 38.17
N ALA A 176 -6.05 10.40 37.29
CA ALA A 176 -4.68 10.88 37.44
C ALA A 176 -4.55 12.22 38.19
N MET A 177 -5.66 12.78 38.69
CA MET A 177 -5.70 14.00 39.50
C MET A 177 -5.41 13.72 40.98
N ALA A 178 -4.91 14.72 41.71
CA ALA A 178 -4.77 14.65 43.16
C ALA A 178 -6.12 14.45 43.88
N ASP A 179 -6.16 13.51 44.84
CA ASP A 179 -7.37 13.09 45.56
C ASP A 179 -8.16 14.25 46.19
N SER A 180 -7.45 15.22 46.78
CA SER A 180 -8.05 16.41 47.41
C SER A 180 -8.79 17.30 46.40
N LYS A 181 -8.23 17.46 45.21
CA LYS A 181 -8.83 18.27 44.13
C LYS A 181 -10.00 17.53 43.49
N ARG A 182 -9.82 16.25 43.22
CA ARG A 182 -10.89 15.37 42.71
C ARG A 182 -12.11 15.37 43.63
N ALA A 183 -11.92 15.22 44.94
CA ALA A 183 -13.01 15.22 45.91
C ALA A 183 -13.79 16.55 45.91
N LYS A 184 -13.08 17.69 45.81
CA LYS A 184 -13.72 19.02 45.76
C LYS A 184 -14.55 19.21 44.50
N ILE A 185 -14.07 18.72 43.35
CA ILE A 185 -14.80 18.81 42.08
C ILE A 185 -16.03 17.90 42.10
N ILE A 186 -15.88 16.65 42.56
CA ILE A 186 -16.98 15.69 42.72
C ILE A 186 -18.06 16.24 43.66
N GLY A 187 -17.67 16.92 44.74
CA GLY A 187 -18.60 17.52 45.71
C GLY A 187 -19.46 18.66 45.16
N GLU A 188 -19.14 19.22 43.99
CA GLU A 188 -19.96 20.25 43.34
C GLU A 188 -21.07 19.66 42.45
N PHE A 189 -21.03 18.36 42.13
CA PHE A 189 -22.10 17.64 41.42
C PHE A 189 -23.25 17.32 42.41
N LYS A 190 -24.35 18.07 42.33
CA LYS A 190 -25.41 18.07 43.35
C LYS A 190 -26.75 17.56 42.84
N THR A 191 -26.98 17.60 41.53
CA THR A 191 -28.24 17.10 40.97
C THR A 191 -28.22 15.56 40.90
N PRO A 192 -29.39 14.90 40.98
CA PRO A 192 -29.45 13.43 40.92
C PRO A 192 -28.94 12.88 39.57
N GLU A 193 -29.14 13.61 38.48
CA GLU A 193 -28.61 13.25 37.15
C GLU A 193 -27.08 13.35 37.10
N GLU A 194 -26.53 14.44 37.63
CA GLU A 194 -25.08 14.65 37.76
C GLU A 194 -24.43 13.54 38.60
N GLN A 195 -25.04 13.16 39.72
CA GLN A 195 -24.52 12.12 40.60
C GLN A 195 -24.51 10.73 39.97
N ALA A 196 -25.51 10.41 39.14
CA ALA A 196 -25.56 9.15 38.41
C ALA A 196 -24.36 9.02 37.44
N GLN A 197 -24.05 10.11 36.72
CA GLN A 197 -22.91 10.16 35.79
C GLN A 197 -21.57 10.07 36.52
N VAL A 198 -21.40 10.78 37.64
CA VAL A 198 -20.18 10.68 38.46
C VAL A 198 -20.01 9.27 39.02
N LYS A 199 -21.09 8.62 39.47
CA LYS A 199 -21.05 7.22 39.93
C LYS A 199 -20.57 6.29 38.82
N GLU A 200 -21.06 6.45 37.60
CA GLU A 200 -20.61 5.68 36.44
C GLU A 200 -19.11 5.88 36.18
N VAL A 201 -18.65 7.14 36.19
CA VAL A 201 -17.23 7.49 36.01
C VAL A 201 -16.36 6.84 37.10
N LEU A 202 -16.77 6.88 38.37
CA LEU A 202 -16.06 6.24 39.47
C LEU A 202 -16.03 4.72 39.35
N GLU A 203 -17.12 4.10 38.88
CA GLU A 203 -17.14 2.66 38.60
C GLU A 203 -16.19 2.28 37.47
N ARG A 204 -16.10 3.09 36.41
CA ARG A 204 -15.16 2.89 35.30
C ARG A 204 -13.71 3.02 35.76
N ILE A 205 -13.40 4.02 36.59
CA ILE A 205 -12.08 4.17 37.25
C ILE A 205 -11.73 2.90 38.04
N ARG A 206 -12.67 2.41 38.87
CA ARG A 206 -12.46 1.19 39.68
C ARG A 206 -12.19 -0.04 38.81
N ARG A 207 -12.83 -0.15 37.64
CA ARG A 207 -12.65 -1.26 36.69
C ARG A 207 -11.40 -1.09 35.80
N GLY A 208 -10.70 0.04 35.88
CA GLY A 208 -9.55 0.35 35.03
C GLY A 208 -9.90 0.59 33.55
N VAL A 209 -11.15 0.94 33.24
CA VAL A 209 -11.61 1.28 31.88
C VAL A 209 -11.17 2.72 31.59
N PRO A 210 -10.61 3.05 30.41
CA PRO A 210 -10.54 2.22 29.19
C PRO A 210 -9.28 1.34 29.04
N ALA A 211 -8.27 1.47 29.90
CA ALA A 211 -6.96 0.82 29.71
C ALA A 211 -6.98 -0.72 29.85
N ALA A 212 -7.69 -1.25 30.85
CA ALA A 212 -7.75 -2.68 31.14
C ALA A 212 -8.28 -3.55 29.98
N PRO A 213 -9.44 -3.25 29.35
CA PRO A 213 -9.92 -4.04 28.22
C PRO A 213 -8.99 -3.96 26.99
N LEU A 214 -8.40 -2.80 26.71
CA LEU A 214 -7.46 -2.61 25.59
C LEU A 214 -6.18 -3.43 25.76
N ALA A 215 -5.66 -3.53 26.98
CA ALA A 215 -4.49 -4.34 27.29
C ALA A 215 -4.78 -5.85 27.10
N GLU A 216 -5.94 -6.32 27.55
CA GLU A 216 -6.35 -7.72 27.39
C GLU A 216 -6.62 -8.09 25.92
N ASP A 217 -7.21 -7.18 25.14
CA ASP A 217 -7.42 -7.39 23.71
C ASP A 217 -6.11 -7.43 22.93
N THR A 218 -5.16 -6.56 23.28
CA THR A 218 -3.81 -6.57 22.68
C THR A 218 -3.07 -7.87 23.01
N LYS A 219 -3.13 -8.34 24.27
CA LYS A 219 -2.56 -9.64 24.66
C LYS A 219 -3.17 -10.80 23.88
N LYS A 220 -4.50 -10.84 23.72
CA LYS A 220 -5.18 -11.88 22.93
C LYS A 220 -4.77 -11.87 21.45
N LYS A 221 -4.59 -10.68 20.85
CA LYS A 221 -4.13 -10.55 19.46
C LYS A 221 -2.67 -10.98 19.27
N LEU A 222 -1.81 -10.73 20.25
CA LEU A 222 -0.41 -11.18 20.24
C LEU A 222 -0.27 -12.69 20.53
N ALA A 223 -1.20 -13.26 21.30
CA ALA A 223 -1.25 -14.69 21.60
C ALA A 223 -1.85 -15.53 20.45
N GLN A 224 -2.57 -14.91 19.51
CA GLN A 224 -3.00 -15.59 18.29
C GLN A 224 -1.79 -15.79 17.37
N PRO A 225 -1.47 -17.04 16.96
CA PRO A 225 -0.37 -17.28 16.04
C PRO A 225 -0.63 -16.51 14.75
N ARG A 226 0.35 -15.70 14.35
CA ARG A 226 0.35 -14.98 13.08
C ARG A 226 0.04 -15.98 11.96
N PRO A 227 -1.04 -15.82 11.16
CA PRO A 227 -1.28 -16.73 10.05
C PRO A 227 -0.05 -16.68 9.12
N PRO A 228 0.44 -17.84 8.65
CA PRO A 228 1.55 -17.87 7.71
C PRO A 228 1.05 -17.31 6.37
N GLY A 229 1.61 -16.18 5.95
CA GLY A 229 1.53 -15.72 4.56
C GLY A 229 0.55 -14.58 4.29
N GLY A 230 1.13 -13.48 3.85
CA GLY A 230 0.52 -12.32 3.18
C GLY A 230 1.65 -11.50 2.60
#